data_AF-A0A437UDI4-F1
#
_entry.id   AF-A0A437UDI4-F1
#
_cell.length_a   1.000
_cell.length_b   1.000
_cell.length_c   1.000
_cell.angle_alpha   90.00
_cell.angle_beta   90.00
_cell.angle_gamma   90.00
#
_symmetry.space_group_name_H-M   'P 1'
#
loop_
_entity.id
_entity.type
_entity.pdbx_description
1 polymer ?
#
loop_
_entity_poly.entity_id
_entity_poly.type
_entity_poly.pdbx_seq_one_letter_code
_entity_poly.pdbx_strand_id
1 'polypeptide(L)'
;MGKTKEVKKEEKKTTGKCPNCDKDITVAELRQIFEHADLTTLTKVAATYNKYMKELGMNTCWNKAHFFAQARIESGASLHVSGGENFNWYWESLITTFSAFQTAEGKEKAKLWGRTIKDRRDPKCVDVSQENQKKIANYAYSPPAEKAKELENTQPNDGWNFRGKGLLQLTGRNAYTYANTYTKKEGANIIINPDLVVSDVSIAVLSSMAFWKWKNLNTISNLTKDVIKKICSKVGKNTPIKDENNHNSTNHIEKKKMFDKTTSKVFKIDECKLGDAENVSNDKGTVIVISGKGSKYISNWVVYKTRVYQNMSLDTYKKLNNTNKLPNPEYVTYLSRDAHGDKAKYGKHSELRYGTANETPPGEYYLIPAVSGQTYKMYLSSDGKSPFINGIHGSRGGVAIHQYSPKFAIGCLTTVSGNDTSLVNKLFDFLTDLPLKDDRPVRIILEERQVKEEIWSNPNVGTKKWTGIL
;
A
#
# COMPACT_ATOMS: atom_id res chain seq x y z
N MET A 1 26.85 15.67 63.36
CA MET A 1 26.21 14.47 62.76
C MET A 1 25.13 14.94 61.79
N GLY A 2 25.46 14.96 60.50
CA GLY A 2 24.61 15.52 59.44
C GLY A 2 23.47 14.56 59.06
N LYS A 3 22.27 15.10 58.88
CA LYS A 3 21.12 14.41 58.29
C LYS A 3 21.25 14.42 56.77
N THR A 4 21.52 13.27 56.17
CA THR A 4 21.53 13.08 54.71
C THR A 4 20.09 12.97 54.22
N LYS A 5 19.65 13.94 53.40
CA LYS A 5 18.38 13.86 52.66
C LYS A 5 18.55 12.87 51.51
N GLU A 6 17.81 11.77 51.54
CA GLU A 6 17.61 10.91 50.37
C GLU A 6 16.84 11.69 49.30
N VAL A 7 17.53 12.00 48.20
CA VAL A 7 16.91 12.50 46.99
C VAL A 7 16.31 11.31 46.27
N LYS A 8 14.99 11.13 46.36
CA LYS A 8 14.23 10.26 45.46
C LYS A 8 14.44 10.77 44.04
N LYS A 9 15.21 10.02 43.24
CA LYS A 9 15.25 10.16 41.78
C LYS A 9 13.85 9.80 41.26
N GLU A 10 13.05 10.80 40.95
CA GLU A 10 11.88 10.61 40.10
C GLU A 10 12.34 10.00 38.77
N GLU A 11 11.92 8.76 38.52
CA GLU A 11 12.02 8.16 37.20
C GLU A 11 11.22 9.02 36.22
N LYS A 12 11.94 9.73 35.35
CA LYS A 12 11.36 10.37 34.18
C LYS A 12 10.59 9.31 33.38
N LYS A 13 9.26 9.34 33.48
CA LYS A 13 8.36 8.64 32.55
C LYS A 13 8.75 9.06 31.12
N THR A 14 9.40 8.16 30.40
CA THR A 14 9.71 8.34 28.98
C THR A 14 8.42 8.22 28.19
N THR A 15 7.72 9.33 28.02
CA THR A 15 6.59 9.46 27.10
C THR A 15 7.10 9.78 25.71
N GLY A 16 6.74 8.94 24.74
CA GLY A 16 7.04 9.13 23.33
C GLY A 16 7.82 7.96 22.75
N LYS A 17 7.19 7.30 21.77
CA LYS A 17 7.64 6.12 21.00
C LYS A 17 7.37 4.78 21.69
N CYS A 18 6.66 3.91 20.98
CA CYS A 18 6.41 2.54 21.43
C CYS A 18 7.74 1.80 21.63
N PRO A 19 7.99 1.21 22.82
CA PRO A 19 9.24 0.51 23.10
C PRO A 19 9.43 -0.74 22.24
N ASN A 20 8.33 -1.30 21.71
CA ASN A 20 8.32 -2.58 20.99
C ASN A 20 8.26 -2.42 19.46
N CYS A 21 7.90 -1.23 18.93
CA CYS A 21 7.80 -1.03 17.49
C CYS A 21 9.17 -1.15 16.83
N ASP A 22 10.18 -0.41 17.27
CA ASP A 22 11.50 -0.51 16.62
C ASP A 22 12.39 -1.65 17.09
N LYS A 23 11.91 -2.43 18.07
CA LYS A 23 12.66 -3.56 18.60
C LYS A 23 12.77 -4.67 17.56
N ASP A 24 13.97 -5.19 17.38
CA ASP A 24 14.21 -6.36 16.54
C ASP A 24 13.42 -7.56 17.03
N ILE A 25 12.84 -8.31 16.10
CA ILE A 25 12.23 -9.61 16.40
C ILE A 25 13.33 -10.62 16.70
N THR A 26 13.07 -11.52 17.63
CA THR A 26 14.01 -12.54 18.09
C THR A 26 13.61 -13.93 17.61
N VAL A 27 14.59 -14.83 17.56
CA VAL A 27 14.33 -16.26 17.29
C VAL A 27 13.39 -16.85 18.34
N ALA A 28 13.49 -16.42 19.60
CA ALA A 28 12.61 -16.89 20.69
C ALA A 28 11.15 -16.46 20.49
N GLU A 29 10.91 -15.25 20.00
CA GLU A 29 9.56 -14.80 19.61
C GLU A 29 9.05 -15.59 18.41
N LEU A 30 9.88 -15.81 17.38
CA LEU A 30 9.48 -16.60 16.22
C LEU A 30 9.22 -18.08 16.55
N ARG A 31 9.95 -18.66 17.50
CA ARG A 31 9.76 -20.05 17.98
C ARG A 31 8.37 -20.25 18.58
N GLN A 32 7.80 -19.23 19.22
CA GLN A 32 6.43 -19.28 19.75
C GLN A 32 5.35 -19.27 18.64
N ILE A 33 5.72 -18.85 17.44
CA ILE A 33 4.81 -18.80 16.29
C ILE A 33 5.02 -20.05 15.42
N PHE A 34 6.28 -20.40 15.15
CA PHE A 34 6.70 -21.50 14.27
C PHE A 34 7.42 -22.57 15.09
N GLU A 35 6.63 -23.30 15.88
CA GLU A 35 7.11 -24.26 16.87
C GLU A 35 8.08 -25.31 16.29
N HIS A 36 7.87 -25.70 15.04
CA HIS A 36 8.60 -26.79 14.37
C HIS A 36 9.63 -26.31 13.35
N ALA A 37 9.82 -24.99 13.16
CA ALA A 37 10.82 -24.47 12.22
C ALA A 37 12.25 -24.68 12.73
N ASP A 38 13.22 -25.02 11.90
CA ASP A 38 14.60 -25.18 12.37
C ASP A 38 15.24 -23.83 12.75
N LEU A 39 16.28 -23.88 13.58
CA LEU A 39 16.97 -22.69 14.08
C LEU A 39 17.56 -21.83 12.95
N THR A 40 18.10 -22.45 11.90
CA THR A 40 18.72 -21.74 10.76
C THR A 40 17.67 -20.93 10.02
N THR A 41 16.50 -21.52 9.76
CA THR A 41 15.35 -20.88 9.16
C THR A 41 14.87 -19.69 10.00
N LEU A 42 14.67 -19.88 11.31
CA LEU A 42 14.23 -18.79 12.19
C LEU A 42 15.25 -17.64 12.27
N THR A 43 16.54 -17.95 12.30
CA THR A 43 17.62 -16.94 12.27
C THR A 43 17.57 -16.13 10.99
N LYS A 44 17.41 -16.78 9.83
CA LYS A 44 17.28 -16.07 8.54
C LYS A 44 16.04 -15.18 8.51
N VAL A 45 14.88 -15.68 8.97
CA VAL A 45 13.64 -14.88 9.05
C VAL A 45 13.82 -13.65 9.92
N ALA A 46 14.37 -13.81 11.13
CA ALA A 46 14.60 -12.69 12.05
C ALA A 46 15.55 -11.66 11.43
N ALA A 47 16.70 -12.12 10.91
CA ALA A 47 17.70 -11.25 10.31
C ALA A 47 17.14 -10.45 9.12
N THR A 48 16.46 -11.12 8.19
CA THR A 48 15.86 -10.44 7.02
C THR A 48 14.76 -9.47 7.44
N TYR A 49 13.84 -9.88 8.32
CA TYR A 49 12.75 -9.01 8.75
C TYR A 49 13.29 -7.75 9.43
N ASN A 50 14.22 -7.90 10.37
CA ASN A 50 14.82 -6.78 11.11
C ASN A 50 15.58 -5.82 10.19
N LYS A 51 16.31 -6.35 9.21
CA LYS A 51 17.04 -5.55 8.22
C LYS A 51 16.12 -4.63 7.42
N TYR A 52 14.93 -5.09 7.04
CA TYR A 52 14.05 -4.36 6.12
C TYR A 52 12.81 -3.72 6.74
N MET A 53 12.43 -4.07 7.98
CA MET A 53 11.16 -3.63 8.56
C MET A 53 11.02 -2.10 8.61
N LYS A 54 12.11 -1.35 8.83
CA LYS A 54 12.06 0.13 8.83
C LYS A 54 11.86 0.69 7.42
N GLU A 55 12.63 0.23 6.44
CA GLU A 55 12.50 0.67 5.04
C GLU A 55 11.11 0.33 4.45
N LEU A 56 10.55 -0.79 4.88
CA LEU A 56 9.24 -1.26 4.44
C LEU A 56 8.07 -0.70 5.27
N GLY A 57 8.35 0.03 6.36
CA GLY A 57 7.33 0.57 7.27
C GLY A 57 6.55 -0.51 8.01
N MET A 58 7.20 -1.62 8.32
CA MET A 58 6.66 -2.83 8.96
C MET A 58 7.21 -3.06 10.37
N ASN A 59 7.94 -2.11 10.94
CA ASN A 59 8.50 -2.22 12.28
C ASN A 59 7.43 -2.30 13.37
N THR A 60 6.23 -1.75 13.18
CA THR A 60 5.23 -1.68 14.26
C THR A 60 4.83 -3.04 14.84
N CYS A 61 4.47 -3.08 16.12
CA CYS A 61 3.95 -4.29 16.78
C CYS A 61 2.79 -4.92 16.00
N TRP A 62 1.90 -4.06 15.49
CA TRP A 62 0.76 -4.43 14.67
C TRP A 62 1.18 -5.07 13.34
N ASN A 63 2.17 -4.51 12.65
CA ASN A 63 2.69 -5.09 11.42
C ASN A 63 3.30 -6.47 11.65
N LYS A 64 4.14 -6.61 12.67
CA LYS A 64 4.73 -7.90 13.06
C LYS A 64 3.64 -8.93 13.33
N ALA A 65 2.66 -8.59 14.16
CA ALA A 65 1.56 -9.48 14.50
C ALA A 65 0.74 -9.93 13.29
N HIS A 66 0.30 -8.98 12.45
CA HIS A 66 -0.50 -9.31 11.27
C HIS A 66 0.29 -10.09 10.23
N PHE A 67 1.52 -9.67 9.93
CA PHE A 67 2.36 -10.33 8.93
C PHE A 67 2.64 -11.79 9.30
N PHE A 68 3.09 -12.05 10.54
CA PHE A 68 3.42 -13.40 10.96
C PHE A 68 2.19 -14.27 11.19
N ALA A 69 1.02 -13.71 11.52
CA ALA A 69 -0.22 -14.48 11.55
C ALA A 69 -0.60 -15.02 10.16
N GLN A 70 -0.42 -14.21 9.13
CA GLN A 70 -0.64 -14.64 7.75
C GLN A 70 0.39 -15.71 7.35
N ALA A 71 1.68 -15.42 7.55
CA ALA A 71 2.75 -16.36 7.21
C ALA A 71 2.60 -17.72 7.91
N ARG A 72 2.19 -17.75 9.18
CA ARG A 72 2.01 -18.99 9.96
C ARG A 72 0.91 -19.90 9.42
N ILE A 73 -0.15 -19.35 8.86
CA ILE A 73 -1.21 -20.16 8.26
C ILE A 73 -0.82 -20.62 6.84
N GLU A 74 -0.10 -19.79 6.09
CA GLU A 74 0.33 -20.12 4.72
C GLU A 74 1.51 -21.11 4.66
N SER A 75 2.41 -21.09 5.65
CA SER A 75 3.64 -21.90 5.68
C SER A 75 3.64 -22.99 6.77
N GLY A 76 2.59 -23.05 7.59
CA GLY A 76 2.47 -24.00 8.69
C GLY A 76 3.46 -23.75 9.84
N ALA A 77 3.45 -24.65 10.83
CA ALA A 77 4.27 -24.54 12.05
C ALA A 77 5.78 -24.67 11.79
N SER A 78 6.16 -25.32 10.70
CA SER A 78 7.55 -25.50 10.30
C SER A 78 8.10 -24.34 9.45
N LEU A 79 7.29 -23.32 9.16
CA LEU A 79 7.61 -22.22 8.23
C LEU A 79 8.10 -22.76 6.88
N HIS A 80 7.46 -23.81 6.37
CA HIS A 80 7.86 -24.40 5.10
C HIS A 80 7.41 -23.51 3.96
N VAL A 81 8.36 -22.97 3.19
CA VAL A 81 8.05 -22.22 1.98
C VAL A 81 7.67 -23.24 0.90
N SER A 82 6.38 -23.30 0.57
CA SER A 82 5.89 -24.23 -0.44
C SER A 82 6.53 -23.94 -1.81
N GLY A 83 6.66 -24.97 -2.66
CA GLY A 83 7.19 -24.86 -4.03
C GLY A 83 6.33 -24.01 -5.00
N GLY A 84 5.43 -23.19 -4.47
CA GLY A 84 4.44 -22.40 -5.19
C GLY A 84 3.09 -23.09 -5.33
N GLU A 85 2.14 -22.32 -5.83
CA GLU A 85 0.80 -22.77 -6.19
C GLU A 85 0.90 -23.99 -7.11
N ASN A 86 0.19 -25.05 -6.72
CA ASN A 86 0.14 -26.31 -7.43
C ASN A 86 -1.07 -26.30 -8.39
N PHE A 87 -0.86 -26.75 -9.61
CA PHE A 87 -1.92 -26.84 -10.63
C PHE A 87 -2.44 -28.27 -10.86
N ASN A 88 -2.32 -29.14 -9.86
CA ASN A 88 -2.92 -30.48 -9.84
C ASN A 88 -4.45 -30.47 -9.65
N TRP A 89 -5.16 -29.87 -10.61
CA TRP A 89 -6.60 -29.66 -10.55
C TRP A 89 -7.40 -30.80 -11.17
N TYR A 90 -8.57 -31.09 -10.58
CA TYR A 90 -9.62 -31.84 -11.27
C TYR A 90 -10.19 -31.00 -12.41
N TRP A 91 -10.41 -31.60 -13.58
CA TRP A 91 -10.72 -30.83 -14.80
C TRP A 91 -12.01 -30.00 -14.68
N GLU A 92 -13.09 -30.50 -14.06
CA GLU A 92 -14.32 -29.69 -13.90
C GLU A 92 -14.08 -28.50 -12.95
N SER A 93 -13.23 -28.68 -11.95
CA SER A 93 -12.89 -27.62 -11.00
C SER A 93 -12.06 -26.51 -11.66
N LEU A 94 -11.32 -26.79 -12.75
CA LEU A 94 -10.68 -25.74 -13.55
C LEU A 94 -11.71 -24.80 -14.15
N ILE A 95 -12.78 -25.35 -14.71
CA ILE A 95 -13.86 -24.60 -15.38
C ILE A 95 -14.58 -23.67 -14.38
N THR A 96 -14.81 -24.14 -13.16
CA THR A 96 -15.49 -23.33 -12.13
C THR A 96 -14.57 -22.28 -11.49
N THR A 97 -13.25 -22.49 -11.49
CA THR A 97 -12.30 -21.66 -10.73
C THR A 97 -11.64 -20.58 -11.57
N PHE A 98 -11.30 -20.89 -12.83
CA PHE A 98 -10.51 -20.04 -13.70
C PHE A 98 -11.34 -19.63 -14.92
N SER A 99 -11.57 -18.33 -15.08
CA SER A 99 -12.39 -17.79 -16.18
C SER A 99 -11.88 -18.19 -17.56
N ALA A 100 -10.57 -18.35 -17.75
CA ALA A 100 -9.97 -18.81 -19.00
C ALA A 100 -10.50 -20.18 -19.45
N PHE A 101 -10.86 -21.06 -18.51
CA PHE A 101 -11.35 -22.41 -18.80
C PHE A 101 -12.87 -22.48 -19.03
N GLN A 102 -13.58 -21.35 -19.00
CA GLN A 102 -15.04 -21.30 -19.21
C GLN A 102 -15.45 -21.24 -20.69
N THR A 103 -14.51 -20.93 -21.58
CA THR A 103 -14.71 -20.96 -23.04
C THR A 103 -14.83 -22.38 -23.56
N ALA A 104 -15.33 -22.57 -24.79
CA ALA A 104 -15.40 -23.89 -25.42
C ALA A 104 -14.01 -24.54 -25.52
N GLU A 105 -13.02 -23.80 -26.02
CA GLU A 105 -11.62 -24.26 -26.09
C GLU A 105 -11.04 -24.55 -24.70
N GLY A 106 -11.34 -23.69 -23.72
CA GLY A 106 -10.90 -23.84 -22.35
C GLY A 106 -11.41 -25.13 -21.72
N LYS A 107 -12.69 -25.48 -21.92
CA LYS A 107 -13.27 -26.73 -21.39
C LYS A 107 -12.58 -27.97 -21.96
N GLU A 108 -12.22 -27.97 -23.24
CA GLU A 108 -11.48 -29.08 -23.86
C GLU A 108 -10.05 -29.19 -23.28
N LYS A 109 -9.37 -28.05 -23.10
CA LYS A 109 -8.07 -27.99 -22.44
C LYS A 109 -8.12 -28.44 -20.97
N ALA A 110 -9.19 -28.11 -20.24
CA ALA A 110 -9.39 -28.58 -18.88
C ALA A 110 -9.41 -30.11 -18.82
N LYS A 111 -10.22 -30.76 -19.68
CA LYS A 111 -10.30 -32.23 -19.76
C LYS A 111 -8.97 -32.85 -20.16
N LEU A 112 -8.25 -32.22 -21.10
CA LEU A 112 -6.99 -32.73 -21.61
C LEU A 112 -5.85 -32.65 -20.58
N TRP A 113 -5.81 -31.59 -19.77
CA TRP A 113 -4.67 -31.33 -18.87
C TRP A 113 -4.95 -31.63 -17.40
N GLY A 114 -6.20 -31.56 -16.96
CA GLY A 114 -6.60 -31.80 -15.56
C GLY A 114 -6.70 -33.29 -15.22
N ARG A 115 -6.81 -33.58 -13.91
CA ARG A 115 -7.12 -34.93 -13.43
C ARG A 115 -8.51 -35.34 -13.89
N THR A 116 -8.67 -36.61 -14.25
CA THR A 116 -9.95 -37.23 -14.64
C THR A 116 -10.78 -37.68 -13.44
N ILE A 117 -10.13 -38.01 -12.32
CA ILE A 117 -10.78 -38.44 -11.07
C ILE A 117 -10.66 -37.33 -10.03
N LYS A 118 -11.78 -37.01 -9.36
CA LYS A 118 -11.83 -35.94 -8.35
C LYS A 118 -11.19 -36.37 -7.04
N ASP A 119 -11.54 -37.55 -6.52
CA ASP A 119 -11.02 -38.09 -5.26
C ASP A 119 -9.55 -38.52 -5.42
N ARG A 120 -8.65 -37.84 -4.69
CA ARG A 120 -7.21 -38.13 -4.72
C ARG A 120 -6.83 -39.42 -4.00
N ARG A 121 -7.75 -40.03 -3.26
CA ARG A 121 -7.52 -41.30 -2.55
C ARG A 121 -7.82 -42.51 -3.42
N ASP A 122 -8.48 -42.32 -4.56
CA ASP A 122 -8.68 -43.39 -5.53
C ASP A 122 -7.31 -43.81 -6.10
N PRO A 123 -6.92 -45.10 -6.03
CA PRO A 123 -5.64 -45.57 -6.54
C PRO A 123 -5.47 -45.37 -8.06
N LYS A 124 -6.56 -45.16 -8.80
CA LYS A 124 -6.54 -44.83 -10.23
C LYS A 124 -6.38 -43.34 -10.51
N CYS A 125 -6.43 -42.49 -9.48
CA CYS A 125 -6.25 -41.06 -9.62
C CYS A 125 -4.78 -40.77 -9.94
N VAL A 126 -4.51 -40.35 -11.18
CA VAL A 126 -3.19 -39.89 -11.60
C VAL A 126 -3.09 -38.38 -11.39
N ASP A 127 -2.05 -37.94 -10.69
CA ASP A 127 -1.76 -36.51 -10.51
C ASP A 127 -1.35 -35.86 -11.84
N VAL A 128 -1.70 -34.59 -12.02
CA VAL A 128 -1.35 -33.84 -13.24
C VAL A 128 0.17 -33.74 -13.39
N SER A 129 0.68 -34.15 -14.55
CA SER A 129 2.10 -34.04 -14.89
C SER A 129 2.60 -32.59 -14.78
N GLN A 130 3.88 -32.39 -14.46
CA GLN A 130 4.42 -31.04 -14.32
C GLN A 130 4.27 -30.20 -15.59
N GLU A 131 4.38 -30.82 -16.76
CA GLU A 131 4.14 -30.15 -18.04
C GLU A 131 2.69 -29.66 -18.17
N ASN A 132 1.71 -30.49 -17.82
CA ASN A 132 0.31 -30.10 -17.86
C ASN A 132 -0.01 -29.04 -16.78
N GLN A 133 0.62 -29.10 -15.61
CA GLN A 133 0.49 -28.03 -14.62
C GLN A 133 0.99 -26.68 -15.14
N LYS A 134 2.12 -26.65 -15.88
CA LYS A 134 2.62 -25.46 -16.57
C LYS A 134 1.61 -24.94 -17.60
N LYS A 135 1.06 -25.85 -18.44
CA LYS A 135 0.02 -25.50 -19.42
C LYS A 135 -1.21 -24.90 -18.75
N ILE A 136 -1.68 -25.49 -17.65
CA ILE A 136 -2.83 -24.98 -16.90
C ILE A 136 -2.55 -23.59 -16.33
N ALA A 137 -1.42 -23.40 -15.65
CA ALA A 137 -1.06 -22.11 -15.06
C ALA A 137 -0.94 -21.01 -16.12
N ASN A 138 -0.27 -21.30 -17.23
CA ASN A 138 -0.12 -20.36 -18.33
C ASN A 138 -1.45 -20.06 -19.01
N TYR A 139 -2.33 -21.04 -19.19
CA TYR A 139 -3.66 -20.80 -19.76
C TYR A 139 -4.55 -19.97 -18.83
N ALA A 140 -4.40 -20.14 -17.51
CA ALA A 140 -5.13 -19.35 -16.52
C ALA A 140 -4.64 -17.90 -16.42
N TYR A 141 -3.32 -17.69 -16.45
CA TYR A 141 -2.68 -16.45 -15.98
C TYR A 141 -1.78 -15.74 -17.00
N SER A 142 -1.40 -16.36 -18.12
CA SER A 142 -0.61 -15.70 -19.18
C SER A 142 -1.51 -15.10 -20.28
N PRO A 143 -1.02 -14.15 -21.09
CA PRO A 143 -1.75 -13.69 -22.26
C PRO A 143 -2.15 -14.86 -23.19
N PRO A 144 -3.35 -14.82 -23.80
CA PRO A 144 -4.31 -13.72 -23.82
C PRO A 144 -5.37 -13.77 -22.68
N ALA A 145 -5.18 -14.56 -21.62
CA ALA A 145 -6.17 -14.68 -20.55
C ALA A 145 -6.47 -13.31 -19.91
N GLU A 146 -7.73 -13.05 -19.57
CA GLU A 146 -8.13 -11.75 -18.98
C GLU A 146 -7.38 -11.47 -17.67
N LYS A 147 -7.13 -12.52 -16.87
CA LYS A 147 -6.37 -12.42 -15.63
C LYS A 147 -4.93 -11.94 -15.83
N ALA A 148 -4.35 -12.17 -17.01
CA ALA A 148 -3.00 -11.73 -17.33
C ALA A 148 -2.87 -10.20 -17.29
N LYS A 149 -3.93 -9.47 -17.68
CA LYS A 149 -3.96 -8.01 -17.65
C LYS A 149 -3.88 -7.48 -16.21
N GLU A 150 -4.64 -8.06 -15.29
CA GLU A 150 -4.64 -7.69 -13.87
C GLU A 150 -3.27 -7.98 -13.21
N LEU A 151 -2.62 -9.07 -13.59
CA LEU A 151 -1.32 -9.49 -13.07
C LEU A 151 -0.14 -8.81 -13.78
N GLU A 152 -0.41 -8.05 -14.84
CA GLU A 152 0.54 -7.53 -15.82
C GLU A 152 1.52 -8.58 -16.36
N ASN A 153 1.02 -9.81 -16.50
CA ASN A 153 1.73 -10.88 -17.17
C ASN A 153 1.75 -10.57 -18.68
N THR A 154 2.95 -10.52 -19.27
CA THR A 154 3.16 -10.10 -20.66
C THR A 154 3.82 -11.17 -21.51
N GLN A 155 4.39 -12.22 -20.90
CA GLN A 155 5.06 -13.30 -21.60
C GLN A 155 4.26 -14.61 -21.52
N PRO A 156 4.41 -15.53 -22.50
CA PRO A 156 3.65 -16.78 -22.54
C PRO A 156 3.76 -17.66 -21.29
N ASN A 157 4.90 -17.62 -20.60
CA ASN A 157 5.19 -18.46 -19.44
C ASN A 157 5.02 -17.75 -18.08
N ASP A 158 4.51 -16.52 -18.08
CA ASP A 158 4.38 -15.73 -16.86
C ASP A 158 3.42 -16.34 -15.86
N GLY A 159 2.36 -17.01 -16.33
CA GLY A 159 1.39 -17.67 -15.47
C GLY A 159 2.03 -18.74 -14.59
N TRP A 160 2.92 -19.56 -15.13
CA TRP A 160 3.69 -20.53 -14.34
C TRP A 160 4.81 -19.87 -13.54
N ASN A 161 5.59 -18.99 -14.18
CA ASN A 161 6.78 -18.39 -13.59
C ASN A 161 6.44 -17.50 -12.38
N PHE A 162 5.32 -16.78 -12.44
CA PHE A 162 4.84 -15.86 -11.40
C PHE A 162 3.53 -16.31 -10.78
N ARG A 163 3.25 -17.62 -10.74
CA ARG A 163 2.19 -18.18 -9.89
C ARG A 163 2.45 -17.87 -8.40
N GLY A 164 1.45 -18.05 -7.55
CA GLY A 164 1.57 -17.77 -6.12
C GLY A 164 2.75 -18.50 -5.48
N LYS A 165 3.67 -17.76 -4.85
CA LYS A 165 4.85 -18.32 -4.16
C LYS A 165 5.18 -17.57 -2.87
N GLY A 166 6.07 -18.15 -2.08
CA GLY A 166 6.58 -17.53 -0.87
C GLY A 166 5.56 -17.57 0.28
N LEU A 167 5.86 -16.86 1.37
CA LEU A 167 5.07 -16.91 2.60
C LEU A 167 3.68 -16.28 2.46
N LEU A 168 3.48 -15.39 1.49
CA LEU A 168 2.22 -14.65 1.31
C LEU A 168 1.66 -14.73 -0.12
N GLN A 169 1.95 -15.82 -0.85
CA GLN A 169 1.39 -16.06 -2.19
C GLN A 169 1.60 -14.87 -3.16
N LEU A 170 2.86 -14.45 -3.34
CA LEU A 170 3.25 -13.45 -4.33
C LEU A 170 2.89 -13.96 -5.74
N THR A 171 2.01 -13.25 -6.44
CA THR A 171 1.47 -13.66 -7.75
C THR A 171 1.49 -12.51 -8.76
N GLY A 172 1.88 -12.82 -9.99
CA GLY A 172 1.85 -11.92 -11.14
C GLY A 172 3.12 -11.09 -11.32
N ARG A 173 3.47 -10.81 -12.57
CA ARG A 173 4.68 -10.07 -12.95
C ARG A 173 4.77 -8.70 -12.29
N ASN A 174 3.67 -7.97 -12.14
CA ASN A 174 3.70 -6.67 -11.44
C ASN A 174 4.21 -6.82 -10.00
N ALA A 175 3.63 -7.77 -9.24
CA ALA A 175 4.01 -8.00 -7.85
C ALA A 175 5.47 -8.46 -7.72
N TYR A 176 5.92 -9.38 -8.58
CA TYR A 176 7.32 -9.79 -8.63
C TYR A 176 8.24 -8.62 -9.01
N THR A 177 7.82 -7.74 -9.93
CA THR A 177 8.64 -6.58 -10.34
C THR A 177 8.83 -5.61 -9.19
N TYR A 178 7.77 -5.36 -8.42
CA TYR A 178 7.86 -4.54 -7.20
C TYR A 178 8.78 -5.20 -6.17
N ALA A 179 8.58 -6.47 -5.85
CA ALA A 179 9.41 -7.19 -4.89
C ALA A 179 10.90 -7.25 -5.32
N ASN A 180 11.16 -7.34 -6.63
CA ASN A 180 12.50 -7.37 -7.21
C ASN A 180 13.31 -6.09 -6.93
N THR A 181 12.65 -4.96 -6.66
CA THR A 181 13.32 -3.72 -6.25
C THR A 181 14.03 -3.84 -4.89
N TYR A 182 13.60 -4.81 -4.06
CA TYR A 182 14.23 -5.11 -2.77
C TYR A 182 15.14 -6.34 -2.87
N THR A 183 14.69 -7.43 -3.49
CA THR A 183 15.49 -8.68 -3.54
C THR A 183 16.79 -8.51 -4.33
N LYS A 184 16.82 -7.63 -5.34
CA LYS A 184 18.07 -7.31 -6.06
C LYS A 184 19.14 -6.71 -5.15
N LYS A 185 18.76 -6.03 -4.07
CA LYS A 185 19.74 -5.50 -3.09
C LYS A 185 20.49 -6.62 -2.37
N GLU A 186 19.87 -7.80 -2.30
CA GLU A 186 20.46 -9.04 -1.77
C GLU A 186 21.06 -9.93 -2.89
N GLY A 187 21.27 -9.38 -4.09
CA GLY A 187 21.80 -10.12 -5.24
C GLY A 187 20.80 -11.09 -5.89
N ALA A 188 19.54 -11.10 -5.46
CA ALA A 188 18.52 -12.00 -5.98
C ALA A 188 17.59 -11.32 -7.00
N ASN A 189 17.75 -11.66 -8.28
CA ASN A 189 16.88 -11.18 -9.34
C ASN A 189 15.69 -12.14 -9.58
N ILE A 190 14.59 -11.92 -8.86
CA ILE A 190 13.41 -12.79 -8.90
C ILE A 190 12.54 -12.65 -10.16
N ILE A 191 12.90 -11.73 -11.08
CA ILE A 191 12.29 -11.67 -12.41
C ILE A 191 12.98 -12.65 -13.37
N ILE A 192 14.29 -12.83 -13.22
CA ILE A 192 15.06 -13.79 -14.02
C ILE A 192 14.94 -15.19 -13.41
N ASN A 193 15.05 -15.30 -12.09
CA ASN A 193 14.94 -16.56 -11.37
C ASN A 193 13.83 -16.50 -10.30
N PRO A 194 12.56 -16.66 -10.70
CA PRO A 194 11.42 -16.49 -9.79
C PRO A 194 11.28 -17.59 -8.74
N ASP A 195 11.99 -18.71 -8.89
CA ASP A 195 11.96 -19.80 -7.91
C ASP A 195 12.84 -19.51 -6.69
N LEU A 196 13.66 -18.45 -6.72
CA LEU A 196 14.35 -17.94 -5.51
C LEU A 196 13.37 -17.57 -4.39
N VAL A 197 12.13 -17.21 -4.72
CA VAL A 197 11.06 -16.91 -3.74
C VAL A 197 10.65 -18.14 -2.93
N VAL A 198 11.00 -19.36 -3.39
CA VAL A 198 10.71 -20.62 -2.68
C VAL A 198 11.95 -21.37 -2.23
N SER A 199 13.08 -21.22 -2.91
CA SER A 199 14.32 -21.93 -2.56
C SER A 199 15.22 -21.19 -1.57
N ASP A 200 15.05 -19.87 -1.40
CA ASP A 200 15.81 -19.09 -0.43
C ASP A 200 14.87 -18.42 0.59
N VAL A 201 15.01 -18.82 1.86
CA VAL A 201 14.18 -18.32 2.98
C VAL A 201 14.29 -16.79 3.13
N SER A 202 15.47 -16.21 2.99
CA SER A 202 15.66 -14.76 3.11
C SER A 202 14.93 -14.04 1.98
N ILE A 203 15.01 -14.56 0.75
CA ILE A 203 14.29 -14.00 -0.40
C ILE A 203 12.78 -14.19 -0.27
N ALA A 204 12.31 -15.34 0.24
CA ALA A 204 10.91 -15.61 0.54
C ALA A 204 10.32 -14.60 1.54
N VAL A 205 11.06 -14.30 2.63
CA VAL A 205 10.66 -13.30 3.63
C VAL A 205 10.65 -11.90 3.01
N LEU A 206 11.74 -11.49 2.37
CA LEU A 206 11.88 -10.13 1.83
C LEU A 206 10.82 -9.83 0.76
N SER A 207 10.62 -10.76 -0.18
CA SER A 207 9.58 -10.64 -1.21
C SER A 207 8.17 -10.58 -0.62
N SER A 208 7.89 -11.33 0.45
CA SER A 208 6.61 -11.28 1.16
C SER A 208 6.41 -9.95 1.90
N MET A 209 7.47 -9.39 2.50
CA MET A 209 7.41 -8.04 3.10
C MET A 209 7.22 -6.96 2.02
N ALA A 210 7.86 -7.09 0.87
CA ALA A 210 7.65 -6.18 -0.25
C ALA A 210 6.21 -6.25 -0.78
N PHE A 211 5.62 -7.45 -0.89
CA PHE A 211 4.21 -7.63 -1.20
C PHE A 211 3.30 -6.94 -0.17
N TRP A 212 3.60 -7.08 1.12
CA TRP A 212 2.86 -6.41 2.20
C TRP A 212 2.82 -4.89 2.01
N LYS A 213 3.97 -4.29 1.71
CA LYS A 213 4.07 -2.85 1.38
C LYS A 213 3.34 -2.49 0.09
N TRP A 214 3.49 -3.31 -0.96
CA TRP A 214 2.83 -3.08 -2.25
C TRP A 214 1.30 -3.05 -2.11
N LYS A 215 0.74 -3.91 -1.26
CA LYS A 215 -0.70 -3.93 -0.93
C LYS A 215 -1.13 -2.88 0.09
N ASN A 216 -0.21 -1.98 0.50
CA ASN A 216 -0.40 -0.97 1.55
C ASN A 216 -0.80 -1.56 2.93
N LEU A 217 -0.51 -2.84 3.15
CA LEU A 217 -0.80 -3.51 4.43
C LEU A 217 0.11 -3.02 5.54
N ASN A 218 1.29 -2.48 5.19
CA ASN A 218 2.18 -1.82 6.13
C ASN A 218 1.52 -0.63 6.85
N THR A 219 0.55 0.02 6.21
CA THR A 219 -0.26 1.09 6.80
C THR A 219 -1.53 0.53 7.43
N ILE A 220 -2.30 -0.27 6.67
CA ILE A 220 -3.65 -0.72 7.04
C ILE A 220 -3.66 -1.61 8.29
N SER A 221 -2.59 -2.36 8.52
CA SER A 221 -2.47 -3.27 9.67
C SER A 221 -2.34 -2.55 11.01
N ASN A 222 -1.91 -1.28 11.01
CA ASN A 222 -1.76 -0.53 12.25
C ASN A 222 -3.12 -0.28 12.91
N LEU A 223 -3.19 -0.54 14.22
CA LEU A 223 -4.35 -0.25 15.07
C LEU A 223 -5.65 -0.95 14.64
N THR A 224 -5.56 -2.07 13.92
CA THR A 224 -6.75 -2.83 13.52
C THR A 224 -6.73 -4.25 14.04
N LYS A 225 -7.85 -4.68 14.65
CA LYS A 225 -8.16 -6.08 14.97
C LYS A 225 -9.06 -6.73 13.89
N ASP A 226 -9.42 -6.00 12.83
CA ASP A 226 -10.20 -6.54 11.71
C ASP A 226 -9.30 -7.29 10.71
N VAL A 227 -8.86 -8.48 11.14
CA VAL A 227 -7.96 -9.33 10.35
C VAL A 227 -8.61 -9.76 9.03
N ILE A 228 -9.89 -10.10 9.03
CA ILE A 228 -10.52 -10.72 7.86
C ILE A 228 -10.78 -9.68 6.76
N LYS A 229 -11.50 -8.60 7.06
CA LYS A 229 -11.94 -7.66 6.01
C LYS A 229 -10.82 -6.74 5.57
N LYS A 230 -9.93 -6.31 6.49
CA LYS A 230 -8.87 -5.34 6.16
C LYS A 230 -7.55 -5.98 5.73
N ILE A 231 -7.23 -7.18 6.22
CA ILE A 231 -5.92 -7.83 5.99
C ILE A 231 -6.06 -9.01 5.04
N CYS A 232 -6.77 -10.07 5.44
CA CYS A 232 -6.87 -11.31 4.67
C CYS A 232 -7.37 -11.09 3.24
N SER A 233 -8.39 -10.24 3.06
CA SER A 233 -8.98 -9.91 1.75
C SER A 233 -7.97 -9.31 0.75
N LYS A 234 -6.87 -8.72 1.23
CA LYS A 234 -5.80 -8.13 0.41
C LYS A 234 -4.62 -9.07 0.18
N VAL A 235 -4.48 -10.10 1.03
CA VAL A 235 -3.44 -11.13 0.90
C VAL A 235 -3.87 -12.21 -0.09
N GLY A 236 -5.10 -12.73 0.04
CA GLY A 236 -5.56 -13.81 -0.82
C GLY A 236 -7.01 -14.23 -0.56
N LYS A 237 -7.50 -15.16 -1.38
CA LYS A 237 -8.87 -15.68 -1.29
C LYS A 237 -9.09 -16.44 0.01
N ASN A 238 -10.35 -16.45 0.49
CA ASN A 238 -10.77 -17.31 1.59
C ASN A 238 -10.94 -18.74 1.06
N THR A 239 -10.20 -19.69 1.60
CA THR A 239 -10.19 -21.09 1.15
C THR A 239 -10.52 -22.02 2.31
N PRO A 240 -11.30 -23.10 2.06
CA PRO A 240 -11.55 -24.12 3.08
C PRO A 240 -10.26 -24.81 3.48
N ILE A 241 -10.04 -24.96 4.78
CA ILE A 241 -8.93 -25.74 5.36
C ILE A 241 -9.43 -26.53 6.57
N LYS A 242 -8.58 -27.40 7.11
CA LYS A 242 -8.78 -28.03 8.41
C LYS A 242 -8.07 -27.22 9.49
N ASP A 243 -8.69 -27.06 10.65
CA ASP A 243 -8.01 -26.50 11.82
C ASP A 243 -7.06 -27.55 12.46
N GLU A 244 -6.39 -27.16 13.55
CA GLU A 244 -5.46 -28.02 14.28
C GLU A 244 -6.10 -29.29 14.86
N ASN A 245 -7.42 -29.27 15.06
CA ASN A 245 -8.22 -30.39 15.57
C ASN A 245 -8.95 -31.14 14.44
N ASN A 246 -8.57 -30.91 13.18
CA ASN A 246 -9.16 -31.51 11.98
C ASN A 246 -10.64 -31.15 11.73
N HIS A 247 -11.15 -30.10 12.36
CA HIS A 247 -12.47 -29.54 12.07
C HIS A 247 -12.45 -28.66 10.81
N ASN A 248 -13.59 -28.52 10.16
CA ASN A 248 -13.73 -27.65 8.99
C ASN A 248 -13.60 -26.18 9.40
N SER A 249 -12.74 -25.44 8.70
CA SER A 249 -12.53 -24.00 8.89
C SER A 249 -12.16 -23.34 7.56
N THR A 250 -11.73 -22.08 7.61
CA THR A 250 -11.16 -21.39 6.46
C THR A 250 -9.84 -20.71 6.82
N ASN A 251 -8.97 -20.51 5.84
CA ASN A 251 -7.68 -19.87 6.06
C ASN A 251 -7.83 -18.48 6.71
N HIS A 252 -8.84 -17.69 6.33
CA HIS A 252 -9.06 -16.36 6.94
C HIS A 252 -9.45 -16.45 8.43
N ILE A 253 -10.25 -17.45 8.81
CA ILE A 253 -10.65 -17.67 10.21
C ILE A 253 -9.42 -18.08 11.04
N GLU A 254 -8.62 -19.02 10.54
CA GLU A 254 -7.43 -19.48 11.26
C GLU A 254 -6.36 -18.37 11.36
N LYS A 255 -6.24 -17.50 10.35
CA LYS A 255 -5.37 -16.30 10.41
C LYS A 255 -5.81 -15.33 11.50
N LYS A 256 -7.12 -15.11 11.65
CA LYS A 256 -7.66 -14.29 12.73
C LYS A 256 -7.39 -14.93 14.09
N LYS A 257 -7.63 -16.23 14.25
CA LYS A 257 -7.32 -16.95 15.50
C LYS A 257 -5.84 -16.88 15.85
N MET A 258 -4.95 -17.08 14.87
CA MET A 258 -3.50 -16.99 15.06
C MET A 258 -3.07 -15.58 15.49
N PHE A 259 -3.68 -14.54 14.89
CA PHE A 259 -3.47 -13.17 15.31
C PHE A 259 -3.94 -12.94 16.76
N ASP A 260 -5.19 -13.25 17.07
CA ASP A 260 -5.82 -12.97 18.37
C ASP A 260 -5.17 -13.75 19.52
N LYS A 261 -4.80 -15.02 19.28
CA LYS A 261 -4.33 -15.91 20.34
C LYS A 261 -2.82 -15.89 20.55
N THR A 262 -2.05 -15.64 19.48
CA THR A 262 -0.60 -15.86 19.47
C THR A 262 0.17 -14.61 19.09
N THR A 263 0.12 -14.18 17.82
CA THR A 263 1.07 -13.17 17.33
C THR A 263 0.83 -11.79 17.94
N SER A 264 -0.41 -11.42 18.24
CA SER A 264 -0.74 -10.19 18.97
C SER A 264 -0.05 -10.12 20.35
N LYS A 265 0.03 -11.25 21.05
CA LYS A 265 0.67 -11.36 22.37
C LYS A 265 2.19 -11.39 22.24
N VAL A 266 2.71 -12.20 21.32
CA VAL A 266 4.16 -12.30 21.05
C VAL A 266 4.75 -10.92 20.74
N PHE A 267 4.06 -10.12 19.91
CA PHE A 267 4.52 -8.78 19.55
C PHE A 267 3.90 -7.66 20.41
N LYS A 268 3.21 -8.01 21.49
CA LYS A 268 2.73 -7.09 22.53
C LYS A 268 1.90 -5.92 21.99
N ILE A 269 0.91 -6.21 21.15
CA ILE A 269 0.09 -5.15 20.54
C ILE A 269 -0.71 -4.34 21.58
N ASP A 270 -1.10 -4.95 22.70
CA ASP A 270 -1.84 -4.25 23.76
C ASP A 270 -0.93 -3.33 24.61
N GLU A 271 0.40 -3.53 24.56
CA GLU A 271 1.40 -2.59 25.12
C GLU A 271 1.88 -1.57 24.07
N CYS A 272 1.38 -1.65 22.83
CA CYS A 272 1.88 -0.86 21.72
C CYS A 272 1.45 0.61 21.84
N LYS A 273 2.42 1.52 21.95
CA LYS A 273 2.18 2.97 21.97
C LYS A 273 2.06 3.60 20.58
N LEU A 274 1.76 2.81 19.56
CA LEU A 274 1.44 3.33 18.24
C LEU A 274 0.04 3.91 18.30
N GLY A 275 -0.19 5.12 17.79
CA GLY A 275 -1.48 5.81 17.96
C GLY A 275 -1.63 6.51 19.31
N ASP A 276 -0.86 6.10 20.33
CA ASP A 276 -0.62 6.86 21.57
C ASP A 276 0.32 8.05 21.31
N ALA A 277 0.06 8.81 20.24
CA ALA A 277 0.40 10.23 20.28
C ALA A 277 -0.26 10.79 21.56
N GLU A 278 0.33 11.82 22.17
CA GLU A 278 -0.42 12.69 23.09
C GLU A 278 -1.84 12.82 22.55
N ASN A 279 -2.87 12.71 23.40
CA ASN A 279 -4.22 13.08 23.03
C ASN A 279 -4.16 14.50 22.42
N VAL A 280 -3.95 14.57 21.11
CA VAL A 280 -4.27 15.73 20.30
C VAL A 280 -5.78 15.72 20.04
N SER A 281 -6.53 14.84 20.71
CA SER A 281 -7.98 14.67 20.66
C SER A 281 -8.77 15.96 20.91
N ASN A 282 -8.10 17.04 21.33
CA ASN A 282 -8.72 18.36 21.54
C ASN A 282 -8.18 19.46 20.63
N ASP A 283 -7.25 19.18 19.71
CA ASP A 283 -6.76 20.20 18.77
C ASP A 283 -7.72 20.34 17.58
N LYS A 284 -7.77 21.56 17.05
CA LYS A 284 -8.83 21.99 16.14
C LYS A 284 -8.32 22.03 14.71
N GLY A 285 -9.03 21.30 13.84
CA GLY A 285 -8.81 21.32 12.40
C GLY A 285 -8.25 20.03 11.83
N THR A 286 -7.88 20.12 10.56
CA THR A 286 -7.35 19.02 9.75
C THR A 286 -6.15 19.52 8.98
N VAL A 287 -5.08 18.74 8.91
CA VAL A 287 -3.90 19.02 8.07
C VAL A 287 -3.82 18.01 6.93
N ILE A 288 -3.79 18.52 5.70
CA ILE A 288 -3.56 17.75 4.48
C ILE A 288 -2.14 18.04 4.02
N VAL A 289 -1.38 17.01 3.67
CA VAL A 289 0.02 17.15 3.20
C VAL A 289 0.17 16.44 1.87
N ILE A 290 0.51 17.18 0.83
CA ILE A 290 0.81 16.64 -0.50
C ILE A 290 2.31 16.62 -0.70
N SER A 291 2.84 15.42 -0.91
CA SER A 291 4.28 15.23 -0.94
C SER A 291 4.97 15.93 -2.12
N GLY A 292 6.26 16.22 -1.95
CA GLY A 292 7.16 16.68 -3.00
C GLY A 292 7.66 15.56 -3.92
N LYS A 293 7.57 14.30 -3.47
CA LYS A 293 8.06 13.15 -4.21
C LYS A 293 6.99 12.55 -5.11
N GLY A 294 7.26 12.53 -6.41
CA GLY A 294 6.37 11.95 -7.41
C GLY A 294 6.32 10.42 -7.34
N SER A 295 5.26 9.84 -7.88
CA SER A 295 5.10 8.39 -7.98
C SER A 295 4.25 8.04 -9.21
N LYS A 296 4.51 6.89 -9.83
CA LYS A 296 3.67 6.31 -10.89
C LYS A 296 2.61 5.37 -10.31
N TYR A 297 1.82 5.86 -9.37
CA TYR A 297 0.72 5.06 -8.82
C TYR A 297 -0.47 5.00 -9.81
N ILE A 298 -0.69 6.06 -10.60
CA ILE A 298 -1.75 6.13 -11.62
C ILE A 298 -1.08 6.16 -12.99
N SER A 299 -0.85 4.98 -13.56
CA SER A 299 -0.31 4.70 -14.91
C SER A 299 0.53 5.84 -15.53
N ASN A 300 -0.09 6.71 -16.34
CA ASN A 300 0.58 7.71 -17.17
C ASN A 300 0.85 9.06 -16.49
N TRP A 301 0.49 9.22 -15.21
CA TRP A 301 0.54 10.50 -14.52
C TRP A 301 1.43 10.44 -13.29
N VAL A 302 2.25 11.48 -13.11
CA VAL A 302 2.98 11.68 -11.86
C VAL A 302 1.98 12.17 -10.83
N VAL A 303 1.86 11.40 -9.75
CA VAL A 303 0.99 11.71 -8.62
C VAL A 303 1.77 11.73 -7.32
N TYR A 304 1.31 12.56 -6.41
CA TYR A 304 1.98 12.86 -5.15
C TYR A 304 1.13 12.30 -4.01
N LYS A 305 1.78 11.62 -3.07
CA LYS A 305 1.10 11.03 -1.92
C LYS A 305 0.49 12.17 -1.09
N THR A 306 -0.82 12.12 -0.92
CA THR A 306 -1.61 13.05 -0.12
C THR A 306 -2.01 12.36 1.18
N ARG A 307 -1.63 12.94 2.31
CA ARG A 307 -1.91 12.42 3.66
C ARG A 307 -2.84 13.38 4.38
N VAL A 308 -3.86 12.87 5.07
CA VAL A 308 -4.80 13.67 5.86
C VAL A 308 -4.63 13.28 7.32
N TYR A 309 -4.47 14.31 8.17
CA TYR A 309 -4.38 14.22 9.62
C TYR A 309 -5.56 14.99 10.22
N GLN A 310 -6.55 14.30 10.76
CA GLN A 310 -7.70 14.92 11.44
C GLN A 310 -7.38 15.27 12.89
N ASN A 311 -8.13 16.22 13.47
CA ASN A 311 -7.95 16.69 14.85
C ASN A 311 -6.52 17.17 15.11
N MET A 312 -5.99 17.95 14.18
CA MET A 312 -4.61 18.41 14.20
C MET A 312 -4.55 19.83 13.64
N SER A 313 -4.05 20.77 14.44
CA SER A 313 -3.68 22.09 13.94
C SER A 313 -2.38 22.02 13.14
N LEU A 314 -2.13 23.05 12.34
CA LEU A 314 -0.89 23.16 11.59
C LEU A 314 0.35 23.22 12.51
N ASP A 315 0.26 23.89 13.65
CA ASP A 315 1.39 24.04 14.57
C ASP A 315 1.75 22.70 15.23
N THR A 316 0.72 21.94 15.65
CA THR A 316 0.91 20.57 16.12
C THR A 316 1.54 19.69 15.04
N TYR A 317 1.02 19.74 13.80
CA TYR A 317 1.60 19.00 12.69
C TYR A 317 3.09 19.32 12.53
N LYS A 318 3.46 20.60 12.49
CA LYS A 318 4.86 21.05 12.35
C LYS A 318 5.72 20.54 13.49
N LYS A 319 5.26 20.66 14.74
CA LYS A 319 5.97 20.17 15.93
C LYS A 319 6.22 18.66 15.86
N LEU A 320 5.19 17.89 15.52
CA LEU A 320 5.29 16.44 15.39
C LEU A 320 6.14 16.01 14.20
N ASN A 321 6.04 16.71 13.06
CA ASN A 321 6.84 16.42 11.87
C ASN A 321 8.33 16.66 12.14
N ASN A 322 8.68 17.81 12.74
CA ASN A 322 10.07 18.15 13.07
C ASN A 322 10.70 17.19 14.10
N THR A 323 9.87 16.57 14.94
CA THR A 323 10.32 15.60 15.94
C THR A 323 10.18 14.15 15.49
N ASN A 324 9.78 13.89 14.24
CA ASN A 324 9.48 12.55 13.70
C ASN A 324 8.48 11.76 14.56
N LYS A 325 7.47 12.46 15.10
CA LYS A 325 6.40 11.93 15.98
C LYS A 325 5.01 12.05 15.36
N LEU A 326 4.90 12.27 14.04
CA LEU A 326 3.59 12.27 13.39
C LEU A 326 2.88 10.93 13.58
N PRO A 327 1.57 10.93 13.87
CA PRO A 327 0.76 9.72 13.82
C PRO A 327 0.66 9.19 12.39
N ASN A 328 0.08 8.01 12.21
CA ASN A 328 -0.33 7.59 10.87
C ASN A 328 -1.46 8.51 10.38
N PRO A 329 -1.46 8.92 9.11
CA PRO A 329 -2.58 9.68 8.55
C PRO A 329 -3.85 8.82 8.53
N GLU A 330 -4.99 9.40 8.90
CA GLU A 330 -6.28 8.70 8.91
C GLU A 330 -6.78 8.44 7.48
N TYR A 331 -6.33 9.24 6.50
CA TYR A 331 -6.63 9.00 5.08
C TYR A 331 -5.42 9.28 4.19
N VAL A 332 -5.25 8.42 3.19
CA VAL A 332 -4.20 8.56 2.17
C VAL A 332 -4.83 8.44 0.79
N THR A 333 -4.53 9.41 -0.06
CA THR A 333 -4.87 9.41 -1.48
C THR A 333 -3.68 9.91 -2.30
N TYR A 334 -3.87 10.09 -3.60
CA TYR A 334 -2.86 10.59 -4.52
C TYR A 334 -3.46 11.67 -5.40
N LEU A 335 -2.79 12.83 -5.46
CA LEU A 335 -3.17 13.93 -6.32
C LEU A 335 -2.03 14.24 -7.28
N SER A 336 -2.34 14.47 -8.56
CA SER A 336 -1.41 15.08 -9.48
C SER A 336 -1.34 16.58 -9.24
N ARG A 337 -0.15 17.13 -9.41
CA ARG A 337 0.16 18.57 -9.37
C ARG A 337 0.56 19.10 -10.75
N ASP A 338 0.63 18.23 -11.76
CA ASP A 338 1.07 18.52 -13.13
C ASP A 338 -0.08 19.11 -13.97
N ALA A 339 -0.96 19.88 -13.32
CA ALA A 339 -2.15 20.48 -13.89
C ALA A 339 -1.77 21.73 -14.66
N HIS A 340 -1.31 21.54 -15.90
CA HIS A 340 -0.94 22.65 -16.76
C HIS A 340 -2.12 23.10 -17.63
N GLY A 341 -2.90 22.20 -18.22
CA GLY A 341 -3.83 22.59 -19.28
C GLY A 341 -3.11 22.70 -20.63
N ASP A 342 -3.33 21.78 -21.56
CA ASP A 342 -2.47 21.64 -22.75
C ASP A 342 -3.03 22.28 -24.03
N LYS A 343 -4.01 23.17 -23.91
CA LYS A 343 -4.71 23.81 -25.04
C LYS A 343 -4.72 25.33 -24.94
N ALA A 344 -4.58 26.00 -26.08
CA ALA A 344 -4.54 27.48 -26.16
C ALA A 344 -5.78 28.16 -25.57
N LYS A 345 -6.94 27.49 -25.55
CA LYS A 345 -8.17 27.99 -24.90
C LYS A 345 -8.03 28.24 -23.40
N TYR A 346 -6.99 27.68 -22.77
CA TYR A 346 -6.67 27.86 -21.36
C TYR A 346 -5.77 29.08 -21.09
N GLY A 347 -5.42 29.83 -22.14
CA GLY A 347 -4.52 30.97 -22.08
C GLY A 347 -3.05 30.57 -22.26
N LYS A 348 -2.20 31.58 -22.48
CA LYS A 348 -0.76 31.38 -22.62
C LYS A 348 -0.10 31.29 -21.23
N HIS A 349 0.66 30.24 -21.03
CA HIS A 349 1.46 29.97 -19.84
C HIS A 349 2.59 30.98 -19.68
N SER A 350 2.80 31.40 -18.44
CA SER A 350 3.95 32.21 -18.07
C SER A 350 5.27 31.44 -18.22
N GLU A 351 6.35 32.18 -18.49
CA GLU A 351 7.72 31.65 -18.45
C GLU A 351 8.24 31.40 -17.03
N LEU A 352 7.49 31.82 -16.02
CA LEU A 352 7.76 31.58 -14.61
C LEU A 352 7.01 30.34 -14.11
N ARG A 353 7.70 29.45 -13.40
CA ARG A 353 7.18 28.15 -12.92
C ARG A 353 5.83 28.22 -12.21
N TYR A 354 5.56 29.27 -11.44
CA TYR A 354 4.31 29.45 -10.71
C TYR A 354 3.50 30.68 -11.15
N GLY A 355 3.86 31.28 -12.29
CA GLY A 355 3.15 32.42 -12.85
C GLY A 355 1.77 32.04 -13.41
N THR A 356 1.19 32.96 -14.18
CA THR A 356 -0.12 32.78 -14.81
C THR A 356 -0.21 31.46 -15.57
N ALA A 357 -1.33 30.76 -15.35
CA ALA A 357 -1.65 29.46 -15.91
C ALA A 357 -0.69 28.29 -15.59
N ASN A 358 0.28 28.43 -14.69
CA ASN A 358 1.18 27.32 -14.33
C ASN A 358 0.75 26.56 -13.08
N GLU A 359 1.63 25.76 -12.49
CA GLU A 359 1.31 24.98 -11.30
C GLU A 359 1.17 25.86 -10.05
N THR A 360 0.49 25.34 -9.02
CA THR A 360 0.38 26.01 -7.72
C THR A 360 1.70 25.95 -6.96
N PRO A 361 2.20 27.09 -6.42
CA PRO A 361 3.43 27.10 -5.63
C PRO A 361 3.38 26.16 -4.41
N PRO A 362 4.53 25.62 -3.97
CA PRO A 362 4.62 24.99 -2.68
C PRO A 362 4.38 26.03 -1.58
N GLY A 363 3.82 25.58 -0.46
CA GLY A 363 3.45 26.46 0.64
C GLY A 363 2.33 25.90 1.50
N GLU A 364 1.85 26.75 2.39
CA GLU A 364 0.81 26.44 3.35
C GLU A 364 -0.44 27.26 3.01
N TYR A 365 -1.54 26.56 2.78
CA TYR A 365 -2.81 27.14 2.38
C TYR A 365 -3.92 26.60 3.29
N TYR A 366 -5.12 27.11 3.06
CA TYR A 366 -6.37 26.55 3.51
C TYR A 366 -7.03 25.80 2.36
N LEU A 367 -7.87 24.84 2.70
CA LEU A 367 -8.85 24.26 1.79
C LEU A 367 -10.24 24.73 2.24
N ILE A 368 -11.01 25.29 1.32
CA ILE A 368 -12.36 25.82 1.59
C ILE A 368 -13.39 25.13 0.70
N PRO A 369 -14.65 25.02 1.15
CA PRO A 369 -15.72 24.44 0.35
C PRO A 369 -16.11 25.39 -0.79
N ALA A 370 -16.77 24.84 -1.80
CA ALA A 370 -17.35 25.61 -2.88
C ALA A 370 -18.39 26.63 -2.38
N VAL A 371 -18.42 27.81 -3.00
CA VAL A 371 -19.52 28.76 -2.89
C VAL A 371 -20.43 28.71 -4.13
N SER A 372 -21.60 29.33 -4.05
CA SER A 372 -22.55 29.38 -5.17
C SER A 372 -21.89 29.88 -6.46
N GLY A 373 -22.16 29.21 -7.59
CA GLY A 373 -21.57 29.52 -8.90
C GLY A 373 -20.23 28.83 -9.20
N GLN A 374 -19.62 28.14 -8.22
CA GLN A 374 -18.40 27.38 -8.44
C GLN A 374 -18.68 25.93 -8.89
N THR A 375 -17.84 25.41 -9.78
CA THR A 375 -18.03 24.08 -10.40
C THR A 375 -17.55 22.92 -9.53
N TYR A 376 -16.47 23.12 -8.75
CA TYR A 376 -15.82 22.06 -7.98
C TYR A 376 -16.14 22.17 -6.50
N LYS A 377 -15.90 21.11 -5.72
CA LYS A 377 -16.30 21.06 -4.31
C LYS A 377 -15.33 21.75 -3.34
N MET A 378 -14.06 21.87 -3.71
CA MET A 378 -12.98 22.24 -2.78
C MET A 378 -11.96 23.14 -3.49
N TYR A 379 -11.61 24.25 -2.85
CA TYR A 379 -10.71 25.26 -3.39
C TYR A 379 -9.58 25.59 -2.43
N LEU A 380 -8.39 25.83 -2.97
CA LEU A 380 -7.26 26.36 -2.19
C LEU A 380 -7.48 27.85 -1.91
N SER A 381 -7.00 28.27 -0.75
CA SER A 381 -7.18 29.62 -0.25
C SER A 381 -5.98 30.04 0.61
N SER A 382 -5.48 31.26 0.44
CA SER A 382 -4.43 31.81 1.33
C SER A 382 -5.00 32.41 2.61
N ASP A 383 -6.25 32.88 2.59
CA ASP A 383 -6.90 33.56 3.73
C ASP A 383 -7.93 32.69 4.47
N GLY A 384 -8.22 31.49 3.95
CA GLY A 384 -9.24 30.58 4.48
C GLY A 384 -10.68 31.00 4.19
N LYS A 385 -10.89 32.00 3.34
CA LYS A 385 -12.21 32.62 3.09
C LYS A 385 -12.54 32.71 1.61
N SER A 386 -11.55 33.12 0.80
CA SER A 386 -11.71 33.36 -0.62
C SER A 386 -10.94 32.32 -1.42
N PRO A 387 -11.40 31.91 -2.62
CA PRO A 387 -10.76 30.89 -3.45
C PRO A 387 -9.54 31.46 -4.19
N PHE A 388 -8.71 32.24 -3.49
CA PHE A 388 -7.51 32.89 -3.99
C PHE A 388 -6.30 32.44 -3.19
N ILE A 389 -5.21 32.16 -3.89
CA ILE A 389 -3.90 31.90 -3.31
C ILE A 389 -2.94 33.03 -3.66
N ASN A 390 -2.03 33.36 -2.75
CA ASN A 390 -0.94 34.28 -2.97
C ASN A 390 0.36 33.48 -3.13
N GLY A 391 0.94 33.53 -4.32
CA GLY A 391 2.20 32.86 -4.65
C GLY A 391 3.34 33.85 -4.89
N ILE A 392 4.57 33.33 -4.99
CA ILE A 392 5.77 34.13 -5.23
C ILE A 392 5.74 34.95 -6.53
N HIS A 393 4.90 34.57 -7.49
CA HIS A 393 4.73 35.27 -8.77
C HIS A 393 3.33 35.90 -8.94
N GLY A 394 2.62 36.15 -7.83
CA GLY A 394 1.34 36.83 -7.81
C GLY A 394 0.17 35.98 -7.29
N SER A 395 -0.99 36.63 -7.21
CA SER A 395 -2.24 36.00 -6.75
C SER A 395 -2.94 35.22 -7.85
N ARG A 396 -3.61 34.13 -7.49
CA ARG A 396 -4.33 33.24 -8.42
C ARG A 396 -5.64 32.78 -7.83
N GLY A 397 -6.72 32.92 -8.59
CA GLY A 397 -8.06 32.47 -8.20
C GLY A 397 -8.40 31.09 -8.76
N GLY A 398 -9.32 30.39 -8.09
CA GLY A 398 -10.02 29.22 -8.63
C GLY A 398 -9.23 27.91 -8.65
N VAL A 399 -8.11 27.83 -7.91
CA VAL A 399 -7.33 26.59 -7.79
C VAL A 399 -8.14 25.57 -6.97
N ALA A 400 -8.53 24.46 -7.60
CA ALA A 400 -9.43 23.47 -7.01
C ALA A 400 -8.80 22.08 -6.88
N ILE A 401 -9.43 21.22 -6.06
CA ILE A 401 -9.19 19.77 -6.09
C ILE A 401 -10.33 19.11 -6.88
N HIS A 402 -10.02 18.42 -7.98
CA HIS A 402 -11.04 17.81 -8.83
C HIS A 402 -10.55 16.56 -9.59
N GLN A 403 -11.42 15.93 -10.37
CA GLN A 403 -11.22 14.59 -10.91
C GLN A 403 -10.47 14.50 -12.22
N TYR A 404 -10.45 15.60 -12.99
CA TYR A 404 -10.06 15.58 -14.39
C TYR A 404 -8.57 15.29 -14.60
N SER A 405 -8.22 15.01 -15.85
CA SER A 405 -6.83 14.90 -16.29
C SER A 405 -6.08 16.21 -16.04
N PRO A 406 -4.77 16.15 -15.68
CA PRO A 406 -3.92 17.33 -15.61
C PRO A 406 -3.84 18.15 -16.92
N LYS A 407 -4.22 17.55 -18.06
CA LYS A 407 -4.39 18.24 -19.36
C LYS A 407 -5.53 19.25 -19.41
N PHE A 408 -6.49 19.16 -18.47
CA PHE A 408 -7.70 19.99 -18.44
C PHE A 408 -7.78 20.83 -17.16
N ALA A 409 -6.68 20.93 -16.43
CA ALA A 409 -6.61 21.51 -15.12
C ALA A 409 -5.45 22.53 -15.13
N ILE A 410 -5.70 23.76 -14.68
CA ILE A 410 -4.69 24.83 -14.69
C ILE A 410 -4.38 25.19 -13.24
N GLY A 411 -3.20 24.81 -12.75
CA GLY A 411 -2.78 25.01 -11.37
C GLY A 411 -3.51 24.15 -10.32
N CYS A 412 -4.65 23.54 -10.67
CA CYS A 412 -5.43 22.67 -9.80
C CYS A 412 -4.68 21.42 -9.34
N LEU A 413 -5.26 20.69 -8.40
CA LEU A 413 -4.80 19.38 -7.95
C LEU A 413 -5.80 18.34 -8.42
N THR A 414 -5.34 17.23 -9.00
CA THR A 414 -6.29 16.28 -9.61
C THR A 414 -6.16 14.83 -9.17
N THR A 415 -7.29 14.12 -9.03
CA THR A 415 -7.27 12.66 -8.76
C THR A 415 -7.02 11.84 -10.02
N VAL A 416 -6.97 12.47 -11.20
CA VAL A 416 -6.67 11.81 -12.48
C VAL A 416 -7.65 10.67 -12.79
N SER A 417 -8.91 10.82 -12.37
CA SER A 417 -9.96 9.81 -12.55
C SER A 417 -10.91 10.14 -13.71
N GLY A 418 -10.56 11.14 -14.54
CA GLY A 418 -11.31 11.45 -15.76
C GLY A 418 -12.67 12.05 -15.43
N ASN A 419 -13.76 11.34 -15.72
CA ASN A 419 -15.12 11.76 -15.35
C ASN A 419 -15.58 11.15 -14.02
N ASP A 420 -14.83 10.20 -13.44
CA ASP A 420 -15.20 9.57 -12.18
C ASP A 420 -14.90 10.50 -11.00
N THR A 421 -15.97 10.93 -10.31
CA THR A 421 -15.91 11.80 -9.13
C THR A 421 -15.72 11.04 -7.82
N SER A 422 -15.69 9.70 -7.84
CA SER A 422 -15.69 8.87 -6.64
C SER A 422 -14.52 9.17 -5.69
N LEU A 423 -13.31 9.37 -6.22
CA LEU A 423 -12.12 9.65 -5.41
C LEU A 423 -12.15 11.05 -4.78
N VAL A 424 -12.64 12.05 -5.52
CA VAL A 424 -12.80 13.42 -5.01
C VAL A 424 -13.89 13.47 -3.97
N ASN A 425 -15.01 12.78 -4.19
CA ASN A 425 -16.11 12.67 -3.23
C ASN A 425 -15.65 11.96 -1.96
N LYS A 426 -14.92 10.84 -2.06
CA LYS A 426 -14.35 10.16 -0.88
C LYS A 426 -13.43 11.06 -0.07
N LEU A 427 -12.58 11.85 -0.73
CA LEU A 427 -11.75 12.83 -0.02
C LEU A 427 -12.61 13.91 0.65
N PHE A 428 -13.58 14.48 -0.07
CA PHE A 428 -14.48 15.50 0.47
C PHE A 428 -15.25 15.00 1.69
N ASP A 429 -15.88 13.83 1.58
CA ASP A 429 -16.68 13.21 2.64
C ASP A 429 -15.82 12.84 3.86
N PHE A 430 -14.52 12.58 3.64
CA PHE A 430 -13.55 12.35 4.71
C PHE A 430 -13.18 13.64 5.45
N LEU A 431 -13.24 14.81 4.81
CA LEU A 431 -12.86 16.09 5.41
C LEU A 431 -14.05 16.70 6.16
N THR A 432 -14.34 16.16 7.34
CA THR A 432 -15.49 16.59 8.18
C THR A 432 -15.45 18.05 8.61
N ASP A 433 -14.25 18.64 8.70
CA ASP A 433 -14.02 20.05 9.05
C ASP A 433 -14.16 20.99 7.82
N LEU A 434 -14.29 20.46 6.59
CA LEU A 434 -14.32 21.27 5.36
C LEU A 434 -15.63 22.04 5.13
N PRO A 435 -16.81 21.57 5.54
CA PRO A 435 -17.91 22.50 5.76
C PRO A 435 -17.43 23.47 6.84
N LEU A 436 -17.16 24.74 6.47
CA LEU A 436 -16.74 25.80 7.39
C LEU A 436 -17.85 26.05 8.41
N LYS A 437 -17.93 25.20 9.42
CA LYS A 437 -19.04 25.14 10.39
C LYS A 437 -18.60 25.55 11.79
N ASP A 438 -17.29 25.78 12.00
CA ASP A 438 -16.70 26.07 13.30
C ASP A 438 -15.28 26.69 13.17
N ASP A 439 -14.54 26.75 14.29
CA ASP A 439 -13.16 27.21 14.39
C ASP A 439 -12.12 26.12 14.09
N ARG A 440 -12.45 25.13 13.25
CA ARG A 440 -11.58 24.00 12.87
C ARG A 440 -11.17 24.10 11.41
N PRO A 441 -10.05 24.77 11.07
CA PRO A 441 -9.66 24.96 9.67
C PRO A 441 -9.12 23.68 9.04
N VAL A 442 -9.39 23.49 7.74
CA VAL A 442 -8.66 22.53 6.92
C VAL A 442 -7.44 23.21 6.31
N ARG A 443 -6.26 22.85 6.77
CA ARG A 443 -4.97 23.34 6.29
C ARG A 443 -4.40 22.37 5.25
N ILE A 444 -3.81 22.89 4.18
CA ILE A 444 -3.16 22.08 3.14
C ILE A 444 -1.73 22.56 2.91
N ILE A 445 -0.79 21.63 3.00
CA ILE A 445 0.64 21.84 2.79
C ILE A 445 1.02 21.21 1.46
N LEU A 446 1.55 22.04 0.57
CA LEU A 446 2.17 21.63 -0.68
C LEU A 446 3.70 21.64 -0.49
N GLU A 447 4.31 20.46 -0.38
CA GLU A 447 5.78 20.36 -0.31
C GLU A 447 6.42 20.81 -1.64
N GLU A 448 7.67 21.26 -1.61
CA GLU A 448 8.44 21.50 -2.84
C GLU A 448 8.57 20.18 -3.62
N ARG A 449 8.28 20.20 -4.92
CA ARG A 449 8.38 19.01 -5.77
C ARG A 449 9.49 19.16 -6.79
N GLN A 450 10.19 18.06 -7.04
CA GLN A 450 11.18 18.02 -8.09
C GLN A 450 10.49 17.93 -9.46
N VAL A 451 11.00 18.71 -10.41
CA VAL A 451 10.47 18.80 -11.77
C VAL A 451 11.60 18.78 -12.78
N LYS A 452 11.28 18.37 -14.00
CA LYS A 452 12.08 18.65 -15.18
C LYS A 452 11.47 19.82 -15.96
N GLU A 453 12.33 20.71 -16.45
CA GLU A 453 11.92 21.74 -17.40
C GLU A 453 11.86 21.14 -18.81
N GLU A 454 10.78 21.44 -19.52
CA GLU A 454 10.47 20.98 -20.86
C GLU A 454 9.97 22.16 -21.70
N ILE A 455 9.95 22.01 -23.02
CA ILE A 455 9.40 22.99 -23.95
C ILE A 455 7.99 22.54 -24.34
N TRP A 456 7.04 23.47 -24.38
CA TRP A 456 5.71 23.19 -24.93
C TRP A 456 5.80 22.93 -26.43
N SER A 457 5.13 21.89 -26.91
CA SER A 457 5.06 21.59 -28.34
C SER A 457 4.32 22.66 -29.14
N ASN A 458 3.42 23.40 -28.51
CA ASN A 458 2.67 24.49 -29.13
C ASN A 458 3.06 25.84 -28.48
N PRO A 459 3.76 26.74 -29.19
CA PRO A 459 4.20 28.03 -28.65
C PRO A 459 3.06 28.98 -28.29
N ASN A 460 1.85 28.74 -28.82
CA ASN A 460 0.65 29.48 -28.44
C ASN A 460 0.12 29.07 -27.05
N VAL A 461 0.53 27.90 -26.54
CA VAL A 461 0.23 27.47 -25.17
C VAL A 461 1.28 28.01 -24.20
N GLY A 462 2.57 27.99 -24.54
CA GLY A 462 3.65 28.53 -23.72
C GLY A 462 5.00 28.21 -24.32
N THR A 463 6.11 28.61 -23.70
CA THR A 463 7.45 28.14 -24.14
C THR A 463 8.16 27.25 -23.13
N LYS A 464 7.86 27.39 -21.83
CA LYS A 464 8.35 26.50 -20.76
C LYS A 464 7.24 25.72 -20.04
N LYS A 465 7.56 24.47 -19.68
CA LYS A 465 6.70 23.53 -18.96
C LYS A 465 7.51 22.81 -17.87
N TRP A 466 6.89 22.54 -16.72
CA TRP A 466 7.54 21.83 -15.60
C TRP A 466 6.79 20.55 -15.24
N THR A 467 7.34 19.40 -15.63
CA THR A 467 6.72 18.09 -15.40
C THR A 467 7.37 17.42 -14.18
N GLY A 468 6.56 16.74 -13.36
CA GLY A 468 7.04 16.04 -12.18
C GLY A 468 8.03 14.92 -12.49
N ILE A 469 8.93 14.64 -11.54
CA ILE A 469 9.80 13.46 -11.56
C ILE A 469 9.51 12.53 -10.36
N LEU A 470 9.99 11.28 -10.44
CA LEU A 470 9.69 10.19 -9.48
C LEU A 470 10.65 10.15 -8.28
#